data_AF-A0A1V6S3X7-F1
#
_entry.id   AF-A0A1V6S3X7-F1
#
_cell.length_a   1.000
_cell.length_b   1.000
_cell.length_c   1.000
_cell.angle_alpha   90.00
_cell.angle_beta   90.00
_cell.angle_gamma   90.00
#
_symmetry.space_group_name_H-M   'P 1'
#
loop_
_entity.id
_entity.type
_entity.pdbx_description
1 polymer ?
#
loop_
_entity_poly.entity_id
_entity_poly.type
_entity_poly.pdbx_seq_one_letter_code
_entity_poly.pdbx_strand_id
1 'polypeptide(L)'
;MHYHSIPMRLRFKFLSNLDTSHSDIRILFTDHSKAYIGCQGQAFPGKPTVWLDMHPGLPMQDARRKVQADVLHEFGHALGLVHEHKHPHCKAKWNYSQLMDRNQWGLDLVRRNYDNDTHSAINTRWDRAYDPKSIMHYAIMRGDTQSGLRDVPENIVLSDSDKETLALLYPPVAVVKQRSTVPKEYTRNYEKEKREKRPKESTKDYEQKKKKREKKLKESTKYYKKEKEINSKNWGPRQKSYVGGNNSAVVCGGYVEVSGNASVVIHGSGHVVVSGNGDAIVYGDSTVCASGNADVYVNGGGSARVSGNAMVEFTGTGTGYVTGNGSIHWNA
;
A
#
# COMPACT_ATOMS: atom_id res chain seq x y z
N MET A 1 5.49 14.80 -17.83
CA MET A 1 4.78 14.98 -16.54
C MET A 1 5.43 14.07 -15.52
N HIS A 2 5.63 14.56 -14.30
CA HIS A 2 6.32 13.84 -13.22
C HIS A 2 5.33 13.52 -12.09
N TYR A 3 5.71 12.69 -11.12
CA TYR A 3 4.85 12.27 -10.01
C TYR A 3 4.13 13.42 -9.29
N HIS A 4 4.77 14.58 -9.14
CA HIS A 4 4.18 15.75 -8.48
C HIS A 4 2.91 16.29 -9.18
N SER A 5 2.72 16.01 -10.47
CA SER A 5 1.54 16.46 -11.23
C SER A 5 0.36 15.50 -11.11
N ILE A 6 0.53 14.34 -10.48
CA ILE A 6 -0.56 13.39 -10.25
C ILE A 6 -1.34 13.85 -9.01
N PRO A 7 -2.68 13.92 -9.07
CA PRO A 7 -3.53 14.19 -7.92
C PRO A 7 -3.59 12.94 -7.04
N MET A 8 -2.49 12.65 -6.33
CA MET A 8 -2.39 11.55 -5.39
C MET A 8 -2.09 12.08 -3.99
N ARG A 9 -2.58 11.39 -2.95
CA ARG A 9 -2.33 11.72 -1.53
C ARG A 9 -0.96 11.20 -1.09
N LEU A 10 0.07 11.58 -1.84
CA LEU A 10 1.46 11.29 -1.58
C LEU A 10 2.31 12.43 -2.12
N ARG A 11 3.31 12.85 -1.35
CA ARG A 11 4.28 13.89 -1.72
C ARG A 11 5.67 13.45 -1.30
N PHE A 12 6.65 13.75 -2.14
CA PHE A 12 8.06 13.56 -1.80
C PHE A 12 8.58 14.79 -1.08
N LYS A 13 9.14 14.57 0.11
CA LYS A 13 9.92 15.55 0.84
C LYS A 13 11.39 15.13 0.77
N PHE A 14 12.20 15.92 0.06
CA PHE A 14 13.64 15.73 0.06
C PHE A 14 14.21 16.31 1.36
N LEU A 15 14.83 15.45 2.16
CA LEU A 15 15.45 15.86 3.42
C LEU A 15 16.82 16.50 3.13
N SER A 16 17.22 17.45 3.96
CA SER A 16 18.55 18.06 3.86
C SER A 16 19.63 17.06 4.31
N ASN A 17 20.88 17.28 3.91
CA ASN A 17 22.01 16.48 4.35
C ASN A 17 22.29 16.54 5.87
N LEU A 18 21.71 17.53 6.58
CA LEU A 18 21.78 17.67 8.03
C LEU A 18 20.56 17.10 8.75
N ASP A 19 19.54 16.66 8.00
CA ASP A 19 18.32 16.12 8.56
C ASP A 19 18.56 14.67 9.00
N THR A 20 18.44 14.42 10.29
CA THR A 20 18.64 13.08 10.91
C THR A 20 17.35 12.31 11.06
N SER A 21 16.21 12.86 10.60
CA SER A 21 14.92 12.17 10.65
C SER A 21 14.90 10.93 9.76
N HIS A 22 13.96 10.04 10.04
CA HIS A 22 13.76 8.83 9.26
C HIS A 22 13.42 9.18 7.80
N SER A 23 14.06 8.49 6.86
CA SER A 23 13.75 8.57 5.42
C SER A 23 13.20 7.24 4.92
N ASP A 24 12.03 7.27 4.28
CA ASP A 24 11.42 6.08 3.67
C ASP A 24 12.21 5.59 2.45
N ILE A 25 12.67 6.55 1.63
CA ILE A 25 13.44 6.31 0.40
C ILE A 25 14.86 6.87 0.57
N ARG A 26 15.87 6.03 0.28
CA ARG A 26 17.29 6.35 0.40
C ARG A 26 17.99 6.05 -0.91
N ILE A 27 18.50 7.07 -1.58
CA ILE A 27 19.02 6.96 -2.95
C ILE A 27 20.55 6.79 -2.91
N LEU A 28 21.06 5.81 -3.66
CA LEU A 28 22.47 5.67 -3.99
C LEU A 28 22.66 5.83 -5.50
N PHE A 29 23.66 6.60 -5.92
CA PHE A 29 24.03 6.69 -7.33
C PHE A 29 25.05 5.59 -7.66
N THR A 30 24.75 4.80 -8.69
CA THR A 30 25.55 3.65 -9.14
C THR A 30 25.61 3.58 -10.67
N ASP A 31 26.10 2.49 -11.23
CA ASP A 31 26.15 2.16 -12.66
C ASP A 31 24.96 1.28 -13.12
N HIS A 32 23.95 1.18 -12.27
CA HIS A 32 22.71 0.46 -12.54
C HIS A 32 21.56 1.09 -11.76
N SER A 33 20.36 0.95 -12.30
CA SER A 33 19.11 1.39 -11.68
C SER A 33 18.33 0.20 -11.13
N LYS A 34 17.80 0.33 -9.91
CA LYS A 34 16.87 -0.62 -9.28
C LYS A 34 16.24 -0.01 -8.04
N ALA A 35 15.13 -0.56 -7.58
CA ALA A 35 14.49 -0.15 -6.34
C ALA A 35 13.79 -1.31 -5.65
N TYR A 36 13.63 -1.18 -4.33
CA TYR A 36 12.68 -2.00 -3.59
C TYR A 36 11.24 -1.58 -3.93
N ILE A 37 10.31 -2.54 -3.87
CA ILE A 37 8.91 -2.29 -4.20
C ILE A 37 8.14 -1.84 -2.96
N GLY A 38 7.58 -0.63 -3.00
CA GLY A 38 6.79 -0.06 -1.91
C GLY A 38 7.55 -0.03 -0.58
N CYS A 39 6.89 -0.51 0.48
CA CYS A 39 7.47 -0.52 1.83
C CYS A 39 8.55 -1.59 2.06
N GLN A 40 8.93 -2.40 1.06
CA GLN A 40 9.99 -3.40 1.20
C GLN A 40 11.32 -2.79 1.69
N GLY A 41 11.59 -1.53 1.33
CA GLY A 41 12.79 -0.80 1.79
C GLY A 41 12.85 -0.57 3.31
N GLN A 42 11.73 -0.67 4.02
CA GLN A 42 11.68 -0.53 5.49
C GLN A 42 12.37 -1.70 6.20
N ALA A 43 12.49 -2.86 5.55
CA ALA A 43 13.22 -4.01 6.09
C ALA A 43 14.75 -3.79 6.14
N PHE A 44 15.26 -2.72 5.53
CA PHE A 44 16.70 -2.45 5.40
C PHE A 44 17.09 -1.06 5.93
N PRO A 45 16.94 -0.80 7.24
CA PRO A 45 17.23 0.49 7.84
C PRO A 45 18.68 0.93 7.59
N GLY A 46 18.87 2.21 7.24
CA GLY A 46 20.18 2.80 6.95
C GLY A 46 20.86 2.31 5.67
N LYS A 47 20.23 1.43 4.89
CA LYS A 47 20.74 0.97 3.59
C LYS A 47 19.99 1.64 2.45
N PRO A 48 20.60 1.86 1.27
CA PRO A 48 19.89 2.37 0.10
C PRO A 48 18.66 1.51 -0.23
N THR A 49 17.62 2.17 -0.76
CA THR A 49 16.38 1.52 -1.21
C THR A 49 16.09 1.76 -2.69
N VAL A 50 16.75 2.77 -3.26
CA VAL A 50 16.72 3.12 -4.68
C VAL A 50 18.17 3.32 -5.11
N TRP A 51 18.52 2.74 -6.24
CA TRP A 51 19.79 2.89 -6.92
C TRP A 51 19.51 3.52 -8.28
N LEU A 52 20.30 4.50 -8.68
CA LEU A 52 20.12 5.22 -9.94
C LEU A 52 21.43 5.30 -10.70
N ASP A 53 21.38 4.95 -11.98
CA ASP A 53 22.42 5.27 -12.94
C ASP A 53 22.22 6.68 -13.50
N MET A 54 23.29 7.47 -13.46
CA MET A 54 23.33 8.83 -14.01
C MET A 54 23.76 8.87 -15.48
N HIS A 55 24.07 7.70 -16.07
CA HIS A 55 24.47 7.49 -17.46
C HIS A 55 25.62 8.41 -17.91
N PRO A 56 26.74 8.50 -17.15
CA PRO A 56 27.81 9.47 -17.43
C PRO A 56 28.52 9.24 -18.77
N GLY A 57 28.38 8.05 -19.36
CA GLY A 57 28.96 7.70 -20.66
C GLY A 57 28.12 8.13 -21.87
N LEU A 58 26.90 8.64 -21.66
CA LEU A 58 26.02 9.07 -22.75
C LEU A 58 26.16 10.57 -23.05
N PRO A 59 25.90 11.02 -24.30
CA PRO A 59 25.74 12.43 -24.60
C PRO A 59 24.69 13.09 -23.70
N MET A 60 24.91 14.33 -23.28
CA MET A 60 24.11 15.01 -22.25
C MET A 60 22.58 14.95 -22.48
N GLN A 61 22.11 15.06 -23.72
CA GLN A 61 20.68 14.98 -24.02
C GLN A 61 20.12 13.56 -23.84
N ASP A 62 20.88 12.54 -24.25
CA ASP A 62 20.48 11.15 -24.12
C ASP A 62 20.57 10.69 -22.67
N ALA A 63 21.63 11.08 -21.96
CA ALA A 63 21.77 10.89 -20.52
C ALA A 63 20.57 11.47 -19.77
N ARG A 64 20.16 12.71 -20.09
CA ARG A 64 18.99 13.35 -19.44
C ARG A 64 17.69 12.57 -19.67
N ARG A 65 17.46 12.07 -20.88
CA ARG A 65 16.27 11.26 -21.20
C ARG A 65 16.28 9.93 -20.46
N LYS A 66 17.44 9.26 -20.42
CA LYS A 66 17.61 7.98 -19.75
C LYS A 66 17.49 8.09 -18.24
N VAL A 67 18.14 9.08 -17.63
CA VAL A 67 17.99 9.41 -16.21
C VAL A 67 16.53 9.71 -15.87
N GLN A 68 15.80 10.43 -16.73
CA GLN A 68 14.37 10.65 -16.50
C GLN A 68 13.58 9.34 -16.52
N ALA A 69 13.83 8.46 -17.49
CA ALA A 69 13.16 7.17 -17.58
C ALA A 69 13.43 6.32 -16.33
N ASP A 70 14.70 6.17 -15.95
CA ASP A 70 15.14 5.43 -14.78
C ASP A 70 14.54 6.01 -13.49
N VAL A 71 14.62 7.32 -13.28
CA VAL A 71 14.02 7.97 -12.11
C VAL A 71 12.52 7.72 -12.04
N LEU A 72 11.80 7.83 -13.16
CA LEU A 72 10.37 7.57 -13.16
C LEU A 72 10.09 6.08 -12.88
N HIS A 73 10.82 5.15 -13.49
CA HIS A 73 10.67 3.72 -13.30
C HIS A 73 10.94 3.29 -11.85
N GLU A 74 12.10 3.67 -11.31
CA GLU A 74 12.53 3.27 -9.97
C GLU A 74 11.68 3.88 -8.86
N PHE A 75 11.21 5.11 -9.03
CA PHE A 75 10.24 5.67 -8.10
C PHE A 75 8.86 5.04 -8.27
N GLY A 76 8.52 4.51 -9.45
CA GLY A 76 7.31 3.69 -9.62
C GLY A 76 7.35 2.45 -8.74
N HIS A 77 8.50 1.75 -8.71
CA HIS A 77 8.75 0.68 -7.75
C HIS A 77 8.66 1.13 -6.31
N ALA A 78 9.31 2.24 -5.94
CA ALA A 78 9.25 2.75 -4.57
C ALA A 78 7.80 3.11 -4.13
N LEU A 79 6.90 3.39 -5.09
CA LEU A 79 5.47 3.61 -4.90
C LEU A 79 4.61 2.34 -5.00
N GLY A 80 5.24 1.17 -5.14
CA GLY A 80 4.57 -0.13 -5.13
C GLY A 80 4.17 -0.67 -6.50
N LEU A 81 4.53 0.00 -7.60
CA LEU A 81 4.31 -0.54 -8.94
C LEU A 81 5.30 -1.68 -9.23
N VAL A 82 4.89 -2.63 -10.07
CA VAL A 82 5.73 -3.74 -10.52
C VAL A 82 5.89 -3.70 -12.04
N HIS A 83 6.81 -4.48 -12.57
CA HIS A 83 7.05 -4.49 -14.01
C HIS A 83 5.82 -4.92 -14.81
N GLU A 84 5.45 -4.10 -15.80
CA GLU A 84 4.26 -4.29 -16.61
C GLU A 84 4.34 -5.53 -17.51
N HIS A 85 5.55 -5.96 -17.89
CA HIS A 85 5.71 -7.17 -18.68
C HIS A 85 5.34 -8.45 -17.90
N LYS A 86 5.20 -8.37 -16.57
CA LYS A 86 4.69 -9.44 -15.71
C LYS A 86 3.16 -9.48 -15.68
N HIS A 87 2.48 -8.54 -16.32
CA HIS A 87 1.02 -8.51 -16.45
C HIS A 87 0.53 -9.81 -17.12
N PRO A 88 -0.56 -10.47 -16.64
CA PRO A 88 -1.05 -11.75 -17.19
C PRO A 88 -1.37 -11.73 -18.69
N HIS A 89 -1.83 -10.58 -19.20
CA HIS A 89 -2.09 -10.35 -20.63
C HIS A 89 -0.86 -9.94 -21.46
N CYS A 90 0.32 -9.78 -20.88
CA CYS A 90 1.57 -9.66 -21.63
C CYS A 90 1.89 -11.03 -22.26
N LYS A 91 1.82 -11.14 -23.59
CA LYS A 91 2.02 -12.41 -24.31
C LYS A 91 3.49 -12.70 -24.65
N ALA A 92 4.42 -11.94 -24.09
CA ALA A 92 5.85 -12.08 -24.35
C ALA A 92 6.34 -13.48 -23.96
N LYS A 93 6.82 -14.24 -24.95
CA LYS A 93 7.52 -15.51 -24.73
C LYS A 93 9.01 -15.25 -24.77
N TRP A 94 9.64 -15.11 -23.61
CA TRP A 94 11.03 -14.67 -23.49
C TRP A 94 12.03 -15.68 -24.04
N ASN A 95 13.04 -15.16 -24.73
CA ASN A 95 14.23 -15.91 -25.14
C ASN A 95 15.32 -15.75 -24.06
N TYR A 96 15.32 -16.65 -23.07
CA TYR A 96 16.27 -16.57 -21.95
C TYR A 96 17.73 -16.65 -22.38
N SER A 97 18.06 -17.41 -23.42
CA SER A 97 19.42 -17.46 -23.94
C SER A 97 19.89 -16.09 -24.44
N GLN A 98 19.04 -15.39 -25.19
CA GLN A 98 19.36 -14.05 -25.69
C GLN A 98 19.44 -13.01 -24.57
N LEU A 99 18.56 -13.11 -23.57
CA LEU A 99 18.54 -12.20 -22.43
C LEU A 99 19.75 -12.42 -21.51
N MET A 100 20.19 -13.66 -21.32
CA MET A 100 21.42 -13.99 -20.59
C MET A 100 22.64 -13.38 -21.28
N ASP A 101 22.77 -13.58 -22.59
CA ASP A 101 23.88 -13.07 -23.40
C ASP A 101 23.94 -11.54 -23.38
N ARG A 102 22.83 -10.86 -23.66
CA ARG A 102 22.80 -9.38 -23.70
C ARG A 102 23.13 -8.74 -22.36
N ASN A 103 22.56 -9.26 -21.28
CA ASN A 103 22.70 -8.64 -19.95
C ASN A 103 23.89 -9.19 -19.17
N GLN A 104 24.60 -10.19 -19.71
CA GLN A 104 25.64 -10.95 -19.01
C GLN A 104 25.14 -11.51 -17.67
N TRP A 105 23.90 -12.00 -17.68
CA TRP A 105 23.22 -12.53 -16.48
C TRP A 105 23.17 -14.05 -16.48
N GLY A 106 23.33 -14.63 -15.29
CA GLY A 106 22.99 -16.04 -15.08
C GLY A 106 21.49 -16.30 -15.21
N LEU A 107 21.12 -17.55 -15.50
CA LEU A 107 19.74 -17.97 -15.74
C LEU A 107 18.80 -17.59 -14.58
N ASP A 108 19.25 -17.74 -13.34
CA ASP A 108 18.46 -17.43 -12.14
C ASP A 108 18.08 -15.94 -12.06
N LEU A 109 19.00 -15.06 -12.47
CA LEU A 109 18.74 -13.63 -12.47
C LEU A 109 17.80 -13.23 -13.61
N VAL A 110 17.94 -13.85 -14.79
CA VAL A 110 17.00 -13.67 -15.90
C VAL A 110 15.60 -14.12 -15.49
N ARG A 111 15.45 -15.33 -14.95
CA ARG A 111 14.17 -15.87 -14.46
C ARG A 111 13.51 -14.94 -13.44
N ARG A 112 14.26 -14.50 -12.42
CA ARG A 112 13.75 -13.56 -11.41
C ARG A 112 13.23 -12.24 -12.01
N ASN A 113 13.86 -11.74 -13.07
CA ASN A 113 13.45 -10.49 -13.70
C ASN A 113 12.28 -10.67 -14.68
N TYR A 114 12.25 -11.76 -15.44
CA TYR A 114 11.36 -11.93 -16.58
C TYR A 114 10.18 -12.88 -16.33
N ASP A 115 10.27 -13.80 -15.37
CA ASP A 115 9.18 -14.72 -15.05
C ASP A 115 7.96 -13.96 -14.50
N ASN A 116 6.77 -14.38 -14.90
CA ASN A 116 5.50 -13.78 -14.48
C ASN A 116 4.94 -14.42 -13.18
N ASP A 117 5.63 -15.40 -12.60
CA ASP A 117 5.25 -16.11 -11.37
C ASP A 117 6.04 -15.63 -10.13
N THR A 118 6.80 -14.55 -10.26
CA THR A 118 7.49 -13.95 -9.12
C THR A 118 6.51 -13.42 -8.08
N HIS A 119 6.91 -13.40 -6.79
CA HIS A 119 6.06 -12.87 -5.71
C HIS A 119 5.53 -11.45 -5.98
N SER A 120 6.31 -10.58 -6.61
CA SER A 120 5.85 -9.24 -6.99
C SER A 120 4.75 -9.29 -8.05
N ALA A 121 4.85 -10.17 -9.05
CA ALA A 121 3.81 -10.35 -10.06
C ALA A 121 2.52 -10.95 -9.49
N ILE A 122 2.64 -12.00 -8.66
CA ILE A 122 1.50 -12.73 -8.10
C ILE A 122 0.71 -11.87 -7.11
N ASN A 123 1.40 -11.07 -6.30
CA ASN A 123 0.76 -10.22 -5.30
C ASN A 123 0.30 -8.86 -5.87
N THR A 124 0.57 -8.59 -7.15
CA THR A 124 0.11 -7.37 -7.80
C THR A 124 -1.34 -7.51 -8.22
N ARG A 125 -2.12 -6.44 -8.01
CA ARG A 125 -3.46 -6.31 -8.57
C ARG A 125 -3.36 -5.83 -10.02
N TRP A 126 -3.69 -6.71 -10.96
CA TRP A 126 -3.76 -6.41 -12.38
C TRP A 126 -5.18 -6.02 -12.82
N ASP A 127 -5.88 -5.21 -12.01
CA ASP A 127 -7.28 -4.82 -12.23
C ASP A 127 -7.46 -3.71 -13.29
N ARG A 128 -6.57 -3.72 -14.28
CA ARG A 128 -6.52 -2.82 -15.43
C ARG A 128 -6.08 -3.58 -16.69
N ALA A 129 -6.17 -2.91 -17.83
CA ALA A 129 -5.64 -3.46 -19.07
C ALA A 129 -4.09 -3.44 -19.04
N TYR A 130 -3.50 -4.41 -19.75
CA TYR A 130 -2.07 -4.40 -20.05
C TYR A 130 -1.72 -3.14 -20.85
N ASP A 131 -0.68 -2.44 -20.41
CA ASP A 131 -0.25 -1.18 -20.99
C ASP A 131 1.19 -1.26 -21.51
N PRO A 132 1.42 -1.50 -22.82
CA PRO A 132 2.77 -1.52 -23.38
C PRO A 132 3.48 -0.14 -23.31
N LYS A 133 2.77 0.95 -22.99
CA LYS A 133 3.33 2.29 -22.82
C LYS A 133 3.65 2.64 -21.37
N SER A 134 3.38 1.73 -20.42
CA SER A 134 3.68 1.95 -19.01
C SER A 134 5.17 2.23 -18.83
N ILE A 135 5.50 3.20 -17.98
CA ILE A 135 6.89 3.45 -17.57
C ILE A 135 7.50 2.20 -16.92
N MET A 136 6.66 1.31 -16.35
CA MET A 136 7.07 0.07 -15.70
C MET A 136 7.30 -1.08 -16.69
N HIS A 137 7.11 -0.87 -17.99
CA HIS A 137 7.33 -1.90 -19.01
C HIS A 137 8.80 -1.96 -19.43
N TYR A 138 9.42 -3.14 -19.36
CA TYR A 138 10.74 -3.35 -19.94
C TYR A 138 10.70 -3.18 -21.47
N ALA A 139 11.69 -2.50 -22.03
CA ALA A 139 11.83 -2.48 -23.49
C ALA A 139 11.94 -3.93 -24.01
N ILE A 140 11.21 -4.24 -25.07
CA ILE A 140 11.30 -5.51 -25.79
C ILE A 140 11.99 -5.20 -27.10
N MET A 141 13.24 -5.66 -27.23
CA MET A 141 14.02 -5.52 -28.44
C MET A 141 13.91 -6.78 -29.30
N ARG A 142 14.24 -6.65 -30.58
CA ARG A 142 14.37 -7.79 -31.49
C ARG A 142 15.27 -8.86 -30.88
N GLY A 143 14.75 -10.09 -30.83
CA GLY A 143 15.44 -11.26 -30.26
C GLY A 143 15.06 -11.57 -28.81
N ASP A 144 14.44 -10.64 -28.07
CA ASP A 144 14.04 -10.88 -26.66
C ASP A 144 12.91 -11.86 -26.52
N THR A 145 12.10 -12.00 -27.56
CA THR A 145 10.99 -12.95 -27.59
C THR A 145 11.15 -13.97 -28.70
N GLN A 146 10.73 -15.21 -28.41
CA GLN A 146 10.82 -16.34 -29.34
C GLN A 146 9.91 -16.18 -30.56
N SER A 147 8.81 -15.43 -30.43
CA SER A 147 7.78 -15.29 -31.47
C SER A 147 7.96 -14.06 -32.37
N GLY A 148 9.02 -13.27 -32.18
CA GLY A 148 9.19 -12.01 -32.91
C GLY A 148 8.05 -11.03 -32.68
N LEU A 149 7.51 -10.99 -31.45
CA LEU A 149 6.50 -9.99 -31.07
C LEU A 149 7.01 -8.59 -31.39
N ARG A 150 6.09 -7.67 -31.68
CA ARG A 150 6.41 -6.27 -31.98
C ARG A 150 7.26 -5.68 -30.85
N ASP A 151 8.33 -4.99 -31.24
CA ASP A 151 9.20 -4.27 -30.32
C ASP A 151 8.37 -3.32 -29.44
N VAL A 152 8.65 -3.34 -28.14
CA VAL A 152 8.13 -2.36 -27.19
C VAL A 152 9.28 -1.40 -26.93
N PRO A 153 9.21 -0.15 -27.40
CA PRO A 153 10.29 0.81 -27.18
C PRO A 153 10.43 1.13 -25.70
N GLU A 154 11.57 1.66 -25.32
CA GLU A 154 11.74 2.23 -23.99
C GLU A 154 10.76 3.39 -23.77
N ASN A 155 9.96 3.28 -22.70
CA ASN A 155 9.04 4.33 -22.29
C ASN A 155 9.79 5.32 -21.40
N ILE A 156 9.70 6.61 -21.71
CA ILE A 156 10.46 7.67 -21.02
C ILE A 156 9.56 8.65 -20.23
N VAL A 157 8.26 8.36 -20.18
CA VAL A 157 7.24 9.16 -19.50
C VAL A 157 6.20 8.24 -18.89
N LEU A 158 5.49 8.75 -17.86
CA LEU A 158 4.32 8.08 -17.29
C LEU A 158 3.18 8.01 -18.31
N SER A 159 2.66 6.81 -18.54
CA SER A 159 1.42 6.59 -19.29
C SER A 159 0.21 7.12 -18.51
N ASP A 160 -0.97 7.16 -19.15
CA ASP A 160 -2.20 7.49 -18.44
C ASP A 160 -2.61 6.38 -17.47
N SER A 161 -2.37 5.11 -17.83
CA SER A 161 -2.62 3.96 -16.97
C SER A 161 -1.75 4.00 -15.70
N ASP A 162 -0.48 4.42 -15.79
CA ASP A 162 0.40 4.58 -14.62
C ASP A 162 -0.18 5.63 -13.65
N LYS A 163 -0.61 6.77 -14.17
CA LYS A 163 -1.18 7.87 -13.37
C LYS A 163 -2.48 7.44 -12.69
N GLU A 164 -3.36 6.75 -13.42
CA GLU A 164 -4.60 6.21 -12.88
C GLU A 164 -4.32 5.18 -11.79
N THR A 165 -3.38 4.26 -12.02
CA THR A 165 -2.98 3.24 -11.03
C THR A 165 -2.47 3.89 -9.75
N LEU A 166 -1.61 4.90 -9.86
CA LEU A 166 -1.09 5.63 -8.70
C LEU A 166 -2.17 6.43 -7.98
N ALA A 167 -3.11 7.03 -8.71
CA ALA A 167 -4.26 7.70 -8.11
C ALA A 167 -5.21 6.72 -7.41
N LEU A 168 -5.28 5.46 -7.84
CA LEU A 168 -6.05 4.41 -7.16
C LEU A 168 -5.32 3.89 -5.91
N LEU A 169 -3.99 3.72 -5.97
CA LEU A 169 -3.15 3.33 -4.84
C LEU A 169 -3.12 4.40 -3.75
N TYR A 170 -3.06 5.66 -4.16
CA TYR A 170 -2.94 6.82 -3.30
C TYR A 170 -4.06 7.84 -3.58
N PRO A 171 -5.33 7.49 -3.27
CA PRO A 171 -6.47 8.30 -3.63
C PRO A 171 -6.33 9.73 -3.10
N PRO A 172 -6.55 10.76 -3.95
CA PRO A 172 -6.58 12.13 -3.48
C PRO A 172 -7.69 12.24 -2.43
N VAL A 173 -7.52 13.15 -1.46
CA VAL A 173 -8.58 13.44 -0.48
C VAL A 173 -9.82 13.82 -1.29
N ALA A 174 -10.82 12.94 -1.32
CA ALA A 174 -12.10 13.27 -1.90
C ALA A 174 -12.63 14.49 -1.13
N VAL A 175 -12.85 15.61 -1.82
CA VAL A 175 -13.91 16.51 -1.37
C VAL A 175 -15.17 15.68 -1.46
N VAL A 176 -15.54 15.05 -0.34
CA VAL A 176 -16.86 14.44 -0.19
C VAL A 176 -17.84 15.59 -0.39
N LYS A 177 -18.35 15.76 -1.61
CA LYS A 177 -19.57 16.53 -1.84
C LYS A 177 -20.65 15.76 -1.10
N GLN A 178 -20.94 16.21 0.13
CA GLN A 178 -22.05 15.69 0.89
C GLN A 178 -23.31 15.86 0.05
N ARG A 179 -23.87 14.77 -0.46
CA ARG A 179 -25.30 14.73 -0.73
C ARG A 179 -25.97 14.43 0.60
N SER A 180 -26.38 15.50 1.26
CA SER A 180 -27.21 15.47 2.46
C SER A 180 -28.61 15.01 2.09
N THR A 181 -28.92 13.74 2.32
CA THR A 181 -30.32 13.30 2.47
C THR A 181 -30.40 12.36 3.66
N VAL A 182 -30.54 12.94 4.86
CA VAL A 182 -31.04 12.21 6.03
C VAL A 182 -32.53 12.57 6.16
N PRO A 183 -33.45 11.60 6.07
CA PRO A 183 -34.87 11.81 6.35
C PRO A 183 -35.10 12.29 7.79
N LYS A 184 -35.92 13.32 7.95
CA LYS A 184 -36.16 14.10 9.19
C LYS A 184 -36.93 13.37 10.32
N GLU A 185 -37.16 12.07 10.24
CA GLU A 185 -38.00 11.36 11.23
C GLU A 185 -37.24 10.74 12.41
N TYR A 186 -35.92 10.59 12.34
CA TYR A 186 -35.15 9.89 13.39
C TYR A 186 -34.70 10.78 14.56
N THR A 187 -34.75 12.10 14.43
CA THR A 187 -34.20 13.03 15.45
C THR A 187 -35.11 13.29 16.65
N ARG A 188 -36.38 12.87 16.62
CA ARG A 188 -37.34 13.22 17.69
C ARG A 188 -37.36 12.27 18.88
N ASN A 189 -36.89 11.03 18.72
CA ASN A 189 -36.93 10.02 19.78
C ASN A 189 -35.66 9.98 20.65
N TYR A 190 -34.53 10.48 20.14
CA TYR A 190 -33.23 10.44 20.82
C TYR A 190 -33.12 11.39 22.02
N GLU A 191 -33.92 12.46 22.05
CA GLU A 191 -33.89 13.44 23.15
C GLU A 191 -34.71 13.01 24.38
N LYS A 192 -35.60 12.02 24.23
CA LYS A 192 -36.52 11.61 25.31
C LYS A 192 -35.96 10.51 26.23
N GLU A 193 -35.02 9.69 25.75
CA GLU A 193 -34.46 8.57 26.53
C GLU A 193 -33.23 8.91 27.37
N LYS A 194 -32.67 10.12 27.23
CA LYS A 194 -31.43 10.51 27.92
C LYS A 194 -31.60 10.86 29.41
N ARG A 195 -32.81 10.72 29.98
CA ARG A 195 -33.10 11.22 31.34
C ARG A 195 -33.06 10.20 32.47
N GLU A 196 -32.94 8.90 32.24
CA GLU A 196 -32.90 7.97 33.37
C GLU A 196 -31.87 6.83 33.22
N LYS A 197 -30.95 6.81 34.20
CA LYS A 197 -30.11 5.71 34.70
C LYS A 197 -28.72 5.50 34.05
N ARG A 198 -27.71 6.06 34.73
CA ARG A 198 -26.33 5.53 34.81
C ARG A 198 -26.26 4.40 35.86
N PRO A 199 -25.36 3.43 35.67
CA PRO A 199 -24.34 3.16 36.70
C PRO A 199 -22.89 3.23 36.18
N LYS A 200 -21.94 3.42 37.10
CA LYS A 200 -20.49 3.55 36.89
C LYS A 200 -19.79 2.19 37.03
N GLU A 201 -18.81 1.89 36.18
CA GLU A 201 -17.81 0.83 36.42
C GLU A 201 -16.38 1.39 36.36
N SER A 202 -15.49 0.81 37.17
CA SER A 202 -14.33 1.48 37.79
C SER A 202 -12.98 1.33 37.05
N THR A 203 -12.11 2.32 37.27
CA THR A 203 -10.78 2.58 36.67
C THR A 203 -9.70 1.49 36.83
N LYS A 204 -9.93 0.38 37.55
CA LYS A 204 -8.90 -0.64 37.80
C LYS A 204 -8.82 -1.74 36.73
N ASP A 205 -9.91 -2.02 36.02
CA ASP A 205 -9.96 -3.12 35.05
C ASP A 205 -9.29 -2.77 33.69
N TYR A 206 -9.19 -1.48 33.41
CA TYR A 206 -8.53 -0.91 32.22
C TYR A 206 -6.99 -1.04 32.28
N GLU A 207 -6.38 -0.79 33.44
CA GLU A 207 -4.92 -0.89 33.62
C GLU A 207 -4.40 -2.33 33.52
N GLN A 208 -5.22 -3.32 33.91
CA GLN A 208 -4.85 -4.73 33.85
C GLN A 208 -4.87 -5.28 32.41
N LYS A 209 -5.73 -4.74 31.54
CA LYS A 209 -5.76 -5.06 30.10
C LYS A 209 -4.60 -4.44 29.33
N LYS A 210 -4.15 -3.22 29.70
CA LYS A 210 -2.99 -2.53 29.09
C LYS A 210 -1.68 -3.31 29.27
N LYS A 211 -1.40 -3.82 30.48
CA LYS A 211 -0.18 -4.59 30.76
C LYS A 211 -0.14 -5.97 30.07
N LYS A 212 -1.30 -6.58 29.83
CA LYS A 212 -1.41 -7.85 29.09
C LYS A 212 -1.16 -7.67 27.58
N ARG A 213 -1.50 -6.49 27.02
CA ARG A 213 -1.22 -6.09 25.61
C ARG A 213 0.27 -5.87 25.36
N GLU A 214 0.98 -5.22 26.29
CA GLU A 214 2.44 -5.01 26.20
C GLU A 214 3.25 -6.32 26.23
N LYS A 215 2.69 -7.40 26.79
CA LYS A 215 3.32 -8.73 26.83
C LYS A 215 3.09 -9.54 25.54
N LYS A 216 1.88 -9.49 24.96
CA LYS A 216 1.56 -10.14 23.68
C LYS A 216 2.32 -9.53 22.49
N LEU A 217 2.58 -8.22 22.52
CA LEU A 217 3.38 -7.52 21.49
C LEU A 217 4.84 -7.99 21.46
N LYS A 218 5.39 -8.40 22.61
CA LYS A 218 6.77 -8.90 22.74
C LYS A 218 6.93 -10.37 22.36
N GLU A 219 5.85 -11.16 22.33
CA GLU A 219 5.87 -12.58 21.94
C GLU A 219 5.57 -12.79 20.44
N SER A 220 4.73 -11.95 19.82
CA SER A 220 4.40 -12.02 18.38
C SER A 220 5.55 -11.65 17.44
N THR A 221 6.52 -10.88 17.92
CA THR A 221 7.74 -10.49 17.19
C THR A 221 8.73 -11.64 17.00
N LYS A 222 8.53 -12.79 17.67
CA LYS A 222 9.45 -13.94 17.60
C LYS A 222 9.02 -15.02 16.59
N TYR A 223 7.76 -15.04 16.14
CA TYR A 223 7.17 -16.18 15.41
C TYR A 223 6.92 -15.97 13.91
N TYR A 224 6.96 -14.73 13.39
CA TYR A 224 6.74 -14.46 11.95
C TYR A 224 7.93 -14.78 11.03
N LYS A 225 8.97 -15.42 11.57
CA LYS A 225 10.14 -15.92 10.83
C LYS A 225 9.93 -17.27 10.14
N LYS A 226 8.70 -17.80 10.06
CA LYS A 226 8.45 -19.05 9.34
C LYS A 226 7.40 -18.86 8.25
N GLU A 227 7.94 -18.66 7.06
CA GLU A 227 7.32 -18.80 5.74
C GLU A 227 6.14 -19.78 5.64
N LYS A 228 5.25 -19.42 4.71
CA LYS A 228 4.61 -20.30 3.71
C LYS A 228 3.80 -21.48 4.23
N GLU A 229 2.49 -21.37 4.01
CA GLU A 229 1.74 -22.38 3.25
C GLU A 229 0.58 -21.69 2.51
N ILE A 230 0.63 -21.79 1.18
CA ILE A 230 -0.15 -21.03 0.19
C ILE A 230 -1.13 -22.01 -0.48
N ASN A 231 -2.45 -21.71 -0.48
CA ASN A 231 -3.35 -21.60 -1.65
C ASN A 231 -4.83 -21.88 -1.34
N SER A 232 -5.74 -21.01 -1.81
CA SER A 232 -6.90 -21.34 -2.68
C SER A 232 -7.74 -20.07 -2.90
N LYS A 233 -7.76 -19.51 -4.12
CA LYS A 233 -8.73 -19.67 -5.23
C LYS A 233 -9.89 -18.67 -5.21
N ASN A 234 -10.05 -18.03 -6.38
CA ASN A 234 -10.99 -16.97 -6.79
C ASN A 234 -10.67 -15.63 -6.09
N TRP A 235 -10.72 -14.46 -6.73
CA TRP A 235 -11.89 -13.82 -7.32
C TRP A 235 -11.45 -12.59 -8.16
N GLY A 236 -12.16 -12.29 -9.25
CA GLY A 236 -12.40 -10.89 -9.67
C GLY A 236 -13.81 -10.46 -9.18
N PRO A 237 -14.31 -9.23 -9.39
CA PRO A 237 -13.73 -7.99 -9.94
C PRO A 237 -13.54 -6.87 -8.88
N ARG A 238 -12.59 -5.92 -9.08
CA ARG A 238 -12.35 -4.68 -8.28
C ARG A 238 -12.63 -4.77 -6.76
N GLN A 239 -12.09 -5.80 -6.11
CA GLN A 239 -12.65 -6.23 -4.83
C GLN A 239 -12.04 -5.53 -3.60
N LYS A 240 -12.95 -5.03 -2.76
CA LYS A 240 -12.73 -4.76 -1.33
C LYS A 240 -12.04 -5.96 -0.69
N SER A 241 -11.01 -5.74 0.11
CA SER A 241 -10.40 -6.81 0.89
C SER A 241 -11.29 -7.10 2.09
N TYR A 242 -12.10 -8.16 2.04
CA TYR A 242 -12.97 -8.55 3.14
C TYR A 242 -12.31 -9.62 4.03
N VAL A 243 -12.22 -9.35 5.32
CA VAL A 243 -11.74 -10.31 6.32
C VAL A 243 -12.78 -10.41 7.43
N GLY A 244 -13.63 -11.41 7.34
CA GLY A 244 -14.73 -11.65 8.29
C GLY A 244 -14.55 -12.91 9.12
N GLY A 245 -15.45 -13.11 10.09
CA GLY A 245 -15.47 -14.32 10.92
C GLY A 245 -14.39 -14.30 12.00
N ASN A 246 -13.69 -15.42 12.24
CA ASN A 246 -12.61 -15.53 13.24
C ASN A 246 -11.22 -15.65 12.57
N ASN A 247 -11.06 -15.00 11.41
CA ASN A 247 -9.87 -15.15 10.58
C ASN A 247 -8.79 -14.13 10.93
N SER A 248 -7.55 -14.36 10.50
CA SER A 248 -6.47 -13.37 10.58
C SER A 248 -5.79 -13.19 9.23
N ALA A 249 -5.45 -11.95 8.86
CA ALA A 249 -4.88 -11.65 7.55
C ALA A 249 -3.93 -10.45 7.58
N VAL A 250 -3.02 -10.40 6.60
CA VAL A 250 -2.22 -9.22 6.27
C VAL A 250 -2.63 -8.74 4.88
N VAL A 251 -2.96 -7.46 4.73
CA VAL A 251 -3.44 -6.88 3.46
C VAL A 251 -2.74 -5.55 3.16
N CYS A 252 -2.64 -5.19 1.88
CA CYS A 252 -2.03 -3.94 1.44
C CYS A 252 -3.10 -2.90 1.08
N GLY A 253 -3.27 -1.86 1.91
CA GLY A 253 -3.99 -0.60 1.68
C GLY A 253 -5.34 -0.66 0.96
N GLY A 254 -5.80 0.48 0.45
CA GLY A 254 -7.00 0.55 -0.39
C GLY A 254 -8.32 0.51 0.40
N TYR A 255 -9.32 -0.24 -0.07
CA TYR A 255 -10.61 -0.44 0.64
C TYR A 255 -10.62 -1.80 1.35
N VAL A 256 -10.55 -1.79 2.68
CA VAL A 256 -10.51 -2.99 3.53
C VAL A 256 -11.72 -3.03 4.43
N GLU A 257 -12.38 -4.18 4.52
CA GLU A 257 -13.53 -4.40 5.37
C GLU A 257 -13.27 -5.60 6.29
N VAL A 258 -13.36 -5.37 7.59
CA VAL A 258 -13.10 -6.35 8.65
C VAL A 258 -14.37 -6.51 9.46
N SER A 259 -14.77 -7.75 9.74
CA SER A 259 -16.01 -8.04 10.46
C SER A 259 -15.89 -9.31 11.32
N GLY A 260 -16.87 -9.56 12.18
CA GLY A 260 -16.85 -10.71 13.09
C GLY A 260 -15.85 -10.52 14.22
N ASN A 261 -15.02 -11.52 14.53
CA ASN A 261 -13.90 -11.45 15.47
C ASN A 261 -12.54 -11.53 14.74
N ALA A 262 -12.46 -11.04 13.50
CA ALA A 262 -11.26 -11.14 12.69
C ALA A 262 -10.14 -10.21 13.17
N SER A 263 -8.87 -10.59 12.95
CA SER A 263 -7.68 -9.78 13.29
C SER A 263 -6.84 -9.48 12.05
N VAL A 264 -6.66 -8.21 11.71
CA VAL A 264 -6.07 -7.82 10.42
C VAL A 264 -4.93 -6.83 10.59
N VAL A 265 -3.82 -7.07 9.87
CA VAL A 265 -2.75 -6.07 9.70
C VAL A 265 -2.85 -5.48 8.30
N ILE A 266 -2.94 -4.15 8.22
CA ILE A 266 -3.14 -3.40 6.98
C ILE A 266 -1.90 -2.54 6.75
N HIS A 267 -1.17 -2.79 5.68
CA HIS A 267 -0.02 -1.97 5.28
C HIS A 267 -0.41 -0.99 4.18
N GLY A 268 -0.21 0.31 4.42
CA GLY A 268 -0.54 1.37 3.49
C GLY A 268 -1.86 2.07 3.81
N SER A 269 -1.98 3.32 3.35
CA SER A 269 -3.13 4.19 3.55
C SER A 269 -4.39 3.68 2.84
N GLY A 270 -5.57 3.98 3.38
CA GLY A 270 -6.82 3.57 2.75
C GLY A 270 -8.11 3.93 3.47
N HIS A 271 -9.20 3.32 3.02
CA HIS A 271 -10.48 3.27 3.69
C HIS A 271 -10.64 1.93 4.40
N VAL A 272 -10.69 1.94 5.73
CA VAL A 272 -10.78 0.74 6.55
C VAL A 272 -12.13 0.75 7.27
N VAL A 273 -12.92 -0.30 7.09
CA VAL A 273 -14.17 -0.51 7.81
C VAL A 273 -13.96 -1.68 8.75
N VAL A 274 -14.21 -1.51 10.05
CA VAL A 274 -14.12 -2.60 11.04
C VAL A 274 -15.44 -2.67 11.80
N SER A 275 -16.00 -3.86 11.93
CA SER A 275 -17.31 -4.07 12.56
C SER A 275 -17.34 -5.37 13.39
N GLY A 276 -18.35 -5.55 14.23
CA GLY A 276 -18.42 -6.70 15.14
C GLY A 276 -17.41 -6.53 16.28
N ASN A 277 -16.62 -7.56 16.60
CA ASN A 277 -15.49 -7.51 17.53
C ASN A 277 -14.14 -7.57 16.79
N GLY A 278 -14.07 -7.06 15.55
CA GLY A 278 -12.86 -7.11 14.73
C GLY A 278 -11.72 -6.28 15.33
N ASP A 279 -10.51 -6.78 15.18
CA ASP A 279 -9.25 -6.13 15.58
C ASP A 279 -8.46 -5.76 14.32
N ALA A 280 -7.98 -4.52 14.21
CA ALA A 280 -7.17 -4.11 13.06
C ALA A 280 -5.99 -3.22 13.46
N ILE A 281 -4.81 -3.52 12.90
CA ILE A 281 -3.62 -2.67 12.96
C ILE A 281 -3.38 -2.10 11.57
N VAL A 282 -3.35 -0.77 11.45
CA VAL A 282 -3.20 -0.06 10.18
C VAL A 282 -1.92 0.75 10.19
N TYR A 283 -1.04 0.54 9.21
CA TYR A 283 0.17 1.35 9.01
C TYR A 283 -0.06 2.35 7.89
N GLY A 284 -0.07 3.64 8.22
CA GLY A 284 -0.27 4.74 7.29
C GLY A 284 -1.61 5.48 7.45
N ASP A 285 -1.65 6.72 6.97
CA ASP A 285 -2.78 7.62 7.19
C ASP A 285 -4.07 7.09 6.56
N SER A 286 -5.14 6.98 7.34
CA SER A 286 -6.32 6.21 6.92
C SER A 286 -7.65 6.84 7.32
N THR A 287 -8.68 6.57 6.54
CA THR A 287 -10.06 6.85 6.92
C THR A 287 -10.68 5.58 7.48
N VAL A 288 -11.01 5.59 8.77
CA VAL A 288 -11.53 4.42 9.50
C VAL A 288 -13.01 4.58 9.80
N CYS A 289 -13.81 3.54 9.56
CA CYS A 289 -15.18 3.42 10.04
C CYS A 289 -15.25 2.20 10.97
N ALA A 290 -15.32 2.41 12.29
CA ALA A 290 -15.38 1.34 13.28
C ALA A 290 -16.78 1.25 13.93
N SER A 291 -17.33 0.06 14.07
CA SER A 291 -18.63 -0.16 14.74
C SER A 291 -18.66 -1.48 15.53
N GLY A 292 -19.69 -1.70 16.35
CA GLY A 292 -19.76 -2.87 17.24
C GLY A 292 -18.85 -2.72 18.45
N ASN A 293 -18.05 -3.73 18.80
CA ASN A 293 -16.95 -3.68 19.77
C ASN A 293 -15.57 -3.77 19.10
N ALA A 294 -15.44 -3.26 17.87
CA ALA A 294 -14.19 -3.28 17.12
C ALA A 294 -13.06 -2.53 17.85
N ASP A 295 -11.82 -2.99 17.72
CA ASP A 295 -10.63 -2.30 18.21
C ASP A 295 -9.67 -2.05 17.04
N VAL A 296 -9.33 -0.79 16.78
CA VAL A 296 -8.51 -0.43 15.63
C VAL A 296 -7.36 0.46 16.07
N TYR A 297 -6.14 0.01 15.83
CA TYR A 297 -4.93 0.79 16.03
C TYR A 297 -4.38 1.28 14.69
N VAL A 298 -4.17 2.57 14.55
CA VAL A 298 -3.62 3.21 13.36
C VAL A 298 -2.28 3.84 13.70
N ASN A 299 -1.21 3.26 13.16
CA ASN A 299 0.11 3.87 13.15
C ASN A 299 0.19 4.88 11.99
N GLY A 300 -0.35 6.08 12.24
CA GLY A 300 -0.55 7.16 11.28
C GLY A 300 -1.62 8.13 11.75
N GLY A 301 -1.88 9.17 10.97
CA GLY A 301 -3.00 10.10 11.17
C GLY A 301 -4.25 9.70 10.40
N GLY A 302 -5.24 10.60 10.36
CA GLY A 302 -6.36 10.44 9.43
C GLY A 302 -7.72 10.84 9.99
N SER A 303 -8.75 10.08 9.66
CA SER A 303 -10.12 10.39 10.08
C SER A 303 -10.87 9.15 10.53
N ALA A 304 -11.58 9.21 11.65
CA ALA A 304 -12.38 8.08 12.11
C ALA A 304 -13.87 8.42 12.29
N ARG A 305 -14.73 7.48 11.93
CA ARG A 305 -16.16 7.42 12.31
C ARG A 305 -16.34 6.20 13.19
N VAL A 306 -16.76 6.38 14.44
CA VAL A 306 -16.84 5.31 15.42
C VAL A 306 -18.25 5.24 15.99
N SER A 307 -18.83 4.04 16.03
CA SER A 307 -20.15 3.79 16.64
C SER A 307 -20.17 2.50 17.47
N GLY A 308 -21.25 2.26 18.23
CA GLY A 308 -21.32 1.10 19.15
C GLY A 308 -20.44 1.30 20.38
N ASN A 309 -19.65 0.30 20.75
CA ASN A 309 -18.59 0.34 21.76
C ASN A 309 -17.18 0.25 21.13
N ALA A 310 -17.05 0.54 19.83
CA ALA A 310 -15.78 0.40 19.13
C ALA A 310 -14.74 1.43 19.61
N MET A 311 -13.47 1.08 19.52
CA MET A 311 -12.33 1.94 19.86
C MET A 311 -11.43 2.09 18.64
N VAL A 312 -10.99 3.32 18.38
CA VAL A 312 -9.95 3.60 17.38
C VAL A 312 -8.86 4.45 18.00
N GLU A 313 -7.61 4.02 17.89
CA GLU A 313 -6.44 4.75 18.39
C GLU A 313 -5.54 5.14 17.22
N PHE A 314 -5.09 6.39 17.17
CA PHE A 314 -4.14 6.89 16.18
C PHE A 314 -2.86 7.35 16.87
N THR A 315 -1.70 7.11 16.24
CA THR A 315 -0.42 7.72 16.64
C THR A 315 -0.18 9.10 16.01
N GLY A 316 -0.91 9.45 14.96
CA GLY A 316 -0.82 10.74 14.27
C GLY A 316 -1.95 11.70 14.61
N THR A 317 -2.00 12.83 13.91
CA THR A 317 -3.10 13.80 14.04
C THR A 317 -4.29 13.43 13.15
N GLY A 318 -5.49 13.89 13.52
CA GLY A 318 -6.65 13.61 12.71
C GLY A 318 -7.96 14.18 13.23
N THR A 319 -9.04 13.72 12.61
CA THR A 319 -10.41 14.16 12.92
C THR A 319 -11.30 12.96 13.23
N GLY A 320 -12.25 13.13 14.15
CA GLY A 320 -13.06 12.03 14.65
C GLY A 320 -14.52 12.40 14.76
N TYR A 321 -15.39 11.46 14.45
CA TYR A 321 -16.82 11.54 14.74
C TYR A 321 -17.25 10.27 15.48
N VAL A 322 -17.85 10.44 16.66
CA VAL A 322 -18.24 9.34 17.55
C VAL A 322 -19.73 9.38 17.81
N THR A 323 -20.39 8.24 17.70
CA THR A 323 -21.78 8.03 18.14
C THR A 323 -21.87 6.82 19.06
N GLY A 324 -22.88 6.76 19.92
CA GLY A 324 -23.00 5.69 20.92
C GLY A 324 -21.89 5.76 21.99
N ASN A 325 -21.37 4.60 22.40
CA ASN A 325 -20.31 4.44 23.42
C ASN A 325 -18.91 4.30 22.81
N GLY A 326 -18.74 4.63 21.52
CA GLY A 326 -17.46 4.51 20.85
C GLY A 326 -16.41 5.45 21.44
N SER A 327 -15.14 5.22 21.12
CA SER A 327 -14.04 6.11 21.52
C SER A 327 -13.02 6.25 20.41
N ILE A 328 -12.44 7.45 20.31
CA ILE A 328 -11.29 7.74 19.46
C ILE A 328 -10.20 8.34 20.34
N HIS A 329 -9.01 7.78 20.30
CA HIS A 329 -7.85 8.29 21.01
C HIS A 329 -6.78 8.75 20.01
N TRP A 330 -6.18 9.91 20.29
CA TRP A 330 -5.07 10.47 19.53
C TRP A 330 -3.86 10.50 20.45
N ASN A 331 -2.88 9.66 20.18
CA ASN A 331 -1.62 9.59 20.90
C ASN A 331 -0.54 10.23 20.03
N ALA A 332 -0.65 11.55 19.89
CA ALA A 332 0.30 12.38 19.14
C ALA A 332 1.60 12.63 19.92
#